data_AF-A0A1N6TMV2-F1
#
_entry.id   AF-A0A1N6TMV2-F1
#
_cell.length_a   1.000
_cell.length_b   1.000
_cell.length_c   1.000
_cell.angle_alpha   90.00
_cell.angle_beta   90.00
_cell.angle_gamma   90.00
#
_symmetry.space_group_name_H-M   'P 1'
#
loop_
_entity.id
_entity.type
_entity.pdbx_description
1 polymer ?
#
loop_
_entity_poly.entity_id
_entity_poly.type
_entity_poly.pdbx_seq_one_letter_code
_entity_poly.pdbx_strand_id
1 'polypeptide(L)' 'MSANPSWKQITVERLAREIGVLGEIIVDDVLFDLGFEDGELPPRQLMTFLARLQRELPETVDREAIIQELVAGLLSTPNS' A
#
# COMPACT_ATOMS: atom_id res chain seq x y z
N MET A 1 17.77 -3.77 -16.74
CA MET A 1 17.11 -4.37 -15.57
C MET A 1 15.77 -3.68 -15.44
N SER A 2 14.66 -4.35 -15.79
CA SER A 2 13.34 -3.79 -15.55
C SER A 2 13.06 -3.94 -14.06
N ALA A 3 13.36 -2.90 -13.28
CA ALA A 3 12.96 -2.83 -11.89
C ALA A 3 11.46 -2.55 -11.89
N ASN A 4 10.64 -3.60 -11.89
CA ASN A 4 9.23 -3.43 -11.58
C ASN A 4 9.17 -2.79 -10.18
N PRO A 5 8.45 -1.66 -10.02
CA PRO A 5 8.37 -1.01 -8.72
C PRO A 5 7.76 -1.98 -7.71
N SER A 6 8.32 -2.03 -6.50
CA SER A 6 7.81 -2.91 -5.44
C SER A 6 6.38 -2.52 -5.07
N TRP A 7 5.61 -3.46 -4.52
CA TRP A 7 4.25 -3.17 -4.03
C TRP A 7 4.23 -1.99 -3.05
N LYS A 8 5.28 -1.84 -2.23
CA LYS A 8 5.43 -0.71 -1.31
C LYS A 8 5.60 0.59 -2.07
N GLN A 9 6.50 0.63 -3.05
CA GLN A 9 6.72 1.83 -3.87
C GLN A 9 5.44 2.25 -4.57
N ILE A 10 4.71 1.31 -5.19
CA ILE A 10 3.41 1.57 -5.83
C ILE A 10 2.42 2.18 -4.82
N THR A 11 2.37 1.61 -3.61
CA THR A 11 1.46 2.08 -2.55
C THR A 11 1.84 3.48 -2.09
N VAL A 12 3.10 3.72 -1.76
CA VAL A 12 3.61 5.01 -1.29
C VAL A 12 3.41 6.09 -2.37
N GLU A 13 3.75 5.81 -3.63
CA GLU A 13 3.56 6.76 -4.73
C GLU A 13 2.08 7.12 -4.92
N ARG A 14 1.17 6.15 -4.79
CA ARG A 14 -0.26 6.42 -4.90
C ARG A 14 -0.78 7.27 -3.75
N LEU A 15 -0.36 6.97 -2.51
CA LEU A 15 -0.77 7.72 -1.33
C LEU A 15 -0.16 9.12 -1.30
N ALA A 16 1.09 9.27 -1.75
CA ALA A 16 1.77 10.56 -1.82
C ALA A 16 1.03 11.56 -2.71
N ARG A 17 0.30 11.10 -3.74
CA ARG A 17 -0.55 11.96 -4.58
C ARG A 17 -1.76 12.54 -3.83
N GLU A 18 -2.25 11.86 -2.80
CA GLU A 18 -3.42 12.32 -2.01
C GLU A 18 -3.03 13.03 -0.73
N ILE A 19 -2.05 12.48 0.00
CA ILE A 19 -1.72 12.89 1.37
C ILE A 19 -0.24 13.24 1.56
N GLY A 20 0.54 13.31 0.47
CA GLY A 20 1.95 13.69 0.51
C GLY A 20 2.79 12.74 1.35
N VAL A 21 3.74 13.29 2.12
CA VAL A 21 4.70 12.53 2.95
C VAL A 21 4.01 11.64 3.99
N LEU A 22 2.77 11.97 4.40
CA LEU A 22 2.00 11.12 5.32
C LEU A 22 1.72 9.73 4.74
N GLY A 23 1.71 9.58 3.41
CA GLY A 23 1.49 8.28 2.77
C GLY A 23 2.56 7.26 3.11
N GLU A 24 3.83 7.68 3.14
CA GLU A 24 4.95 6.80 3.52
C GLU A 24 4.89 6.42 5.00
N ILE A 25 4.65 7.41 5.86
CA ILE A 25 4.54 7.22 7.32
C ILE A 25 3.44 6.19 7.65
N ILE A 26 2.25 6.34 7.06
CA ILE A 26 1.14 5.42 7.31
C ILE A 26 1.47 4.00 6.82
N VAL A 27 2.16 3.86 5.69
CA VAL A 27 2.55 2.53 5.19
C VAL A 27 3.52 1.86 6.16
N ASP A 28 4.53 2.59 6.62
CA ASP A 28 5.52 2.07 7.57
C ASP A 28 4.88 1.71 8.93
N ASP A 29 4.00 2.57 9.45
CA ASP A 29 3.26 2.32 10.69
C ASP A 29 2.38 1.06 10.58
N VAL A 30 1.70 0.89 9.44
CA VAL A 30 0.86 -0.30 9.20
C VAL A 30 1.70 -1.57 9.11
N LEU A 31 2.88 -1.53 8.48
CA LEU A 31 3.77 -2.69 8.41
C LEU A 31 4.32 -3.04 9.78
N PHE A 32 4.71 -2.03 10.55
CA PHE A 32 5.17 -2.20 11.92
C PHE A 32 4.08 -2.82 12.81
N ASP A 33 2.85 -2.31 12.75
CA ASP A 33 1.68 -2.82 13.48
C ASP A 33 1.37 -4.29 13.15
N LEU A 34 1.56 -4.69 11.90
CA LEU A 34 1.30 -6.05 11.43
C LEU A 34 2.50 -6.99 11.63
N GLY A 35 3.67 -6.47 12.00
CA GLY A 35 4.92 -7.22 12.09
C GLY A 35 5.40 -7.74 10.74
N PHE A 36 5.15 -7.00 9.66
CA PHE A 36 5.58 -7.34 8.31
C PHE A 36 6.91 -6.69 7.98
N GLU A 37 7.76 -7.42 7.26
CA GLU A 37 9.03 -6.89 6.74
C GLU A 37 8.82 -6.24 5.37
N ASP A 38 9.76 -5.39 4.98
CA ASP A 38 9.76 -4.60 3.75
C ASP A 38 10.06 -5.42 2.47
N GLY A 39 9.74 -6.71 2.51
CA GLY A 39 10.00 -7.69 1.44
C GLY A 39 8.74 -8.05 0.65
N GLU A 40 8.74 -9.24 0.04
CA GLU A 40 7.55 -9.74 -0.64
C GLU A 40 6.43 -10.05 0.36
N LEU A 41 5.25 -9.48 0.13
CA LEU A 41 4.04 -9.83 0.88
C LEU A 41 3.27 -10.92 0.12
N PRO A 42 3.09 -12.12 0.70
CA PRO A 42 2.17 -13.12 0.16
C PRO A 42 0.76 -12.54 0.01
N PRO A 43 -0.08 -13.04 -0.93
CA PRO A 43 -1.40 -12.46 -1.21
C PRO A 43 -2.28 -12.26 0.04
N ARG A 44 -2.23 -13.18 1.00
CA ARG A 44 -2.98 -13.06 2.26
C ARG A 44 -2.47 -11.92 3.15
N GLN A 45 -1.16 -11.73 3.22
CA GLN A 45 -0.56 -10.61 3.97
C GLN A 45 -0.86 -9.29 3.27
N LEU A 46 -0.78 -9.25 1.93
CA LEU A 46 -1.16 -8.07 1.16
C LEU A 46 -2.60 -7.63 1.42
N MET A 47 -3.56 -8.57 1.41
CA MET A 47 -4.96 -8.25 1.72
C MET A 47 -5.14 -7.77 3.16
N THR A 48 -4.38 -8.32 4.11
CA THR A 48 -4.39 -7.89 5.51
C THR A 48 -3.82 -6.47 5.65
N PHE A 49 -2.72 -6.19 4.95
CA PHE A 49 -2.11 -4.88 4.85
C PHE A 49 -3.10 -3.85 4.29
N LEU A 50 -3.73 -4.12 3.14
CA LEU A 50 -4.67 -3.18 2.52
C LEU A 50 -5.89 -2.90 3.41
N ALA A 51 -6.40 -3.93 4.11
CA ALA A 51 -7.51 -3.77 5.05
C ALA A 51 -7.12 -2.92 6.28
N ARG A 52 -5.88 -3.06 6.78
CA ARG A 52 -5.36 -2.23 7.88
C ARG A 52 -5.11 -0.81 7.40
N LEU A 53 -4.47 -0.65 6.23
CA LEU A 53 -4.20 0.63 5.58
C LEU A 53 -5.48 1.44 5.41
N GLN A 54 -6.57 0.83 4.92
CA GLN A 54 -7.85 1.51 4.76
C GLN A 54 -8.35 2.19 6.05
N ARG A 55 -8.07 1.59 7.21
CA ARG A 55 -8.49 2.12 8.52
C ARG A 55 -7.61 3.26 9.01
N GLU A 56 -6.33 3.25 8.66
CA GLU A 56 -5.34 4.25 9.07
C GLU A 56 -5.32 5.49 8.16
N LEU A 57 -5.82 5.38 6.93
CA LEU A 57 -5.95 6.54 6.04
C LEU A 57 -6.85 7.62 6.68
N PRO A 58 -6.60 8.93 6.46
CA PRO A 58 -7.45 10.00 6.98
C PRO A 58 -8.91 9.90 6.50
N GLU A 59 -9.87 10.40 7.28
CA GLU A 59 -11.29 10.46 6.87
C GLU A 59 -11.55 11.51 5.78
N THR A 60 -10.59 12.40 5.55
CA THR A 60 -10.68 13.47 4.54
C THR A 60 -10.44 12.99 3.11
N VAL A 61 -10.01 11.74 2.93
CA VAL A 61 -9.78 11.13 1.61
C VAL A 61 -10.77 10.00 1.34
N ASP A 62 -11.00 9.70 0.07
CA ASP A 62 -11.81 8.54 -0.32
C ASP A 62 -11.01 7.24 -0.14
N ARG A 63 -11.08 6.70 1.09
CA ARG A 63 -10.39 5.48 1.50
C ARG A 63 -10.74 4.29 0.61
N GLU A 64 -11.99 4.18 0.18
CA GLU A 64 -12.44 3.03 -0.62
C GLU A 64 -11.89 3.11 -2.04
N ALA A 65 -11.98 4.28 -2.69
CA ALA A 65 -11.42 4.49 -4.02
C ALA A 65 -9.91 4.23 -4.06
N ILE A 66 -9.17 4.72 -3.07
CA ILE A 66 -7.72 4.51 -2.96
C ILE A 66 -7.39 3.01 -2.90
N ILE A 67 -8.08 2.24 -2.05
CA ILE A 67 -7.80 0.81 -1.91
C ILE A 67 -8.19 0.04 -3.17
N GLN A 68 -9.31 0.38 -3.81
CA GLN A 68 -9.70 -0.27 -5.08
C GLN A 68 -8.66 -0.05 -6.17
N GLU A 69 -8.13 1.17 -6.31
CA GLU A 69 -7.06 1.47 -7.25
C GLU A 69 -5.76 0.70 -6.93
N LEU A 70 -5.39 0.61 -5.65
CA LEU A 70 -4.23 -0.15 -5.21
C LEU A 70 -4.38 -1.65 -5.52
N VAL A 71 -5.55 -2.24 -5.24
CA VAL A 71 -5.83 -3.64 -5.58
C VAL A 71 -5.70 -3.85 -7.10
N ALA A 72 -6.29 -2.97 -7.92
CA ALA A 72 -6.19 -3.07 -9.36
C ALA A 72 -4.73 -2.96 -9.85
N GLY A 73 -3.95 -2.01 -9.31
CA GLY A 73 -2.56 -1.81 -9.68
C GLY A 73 -1.67 -3.00 -9.30
N LEU A 74 -1.78 -3.47 -8.06
CA LEU A 74 -0.94 -4.52 -7.49
C LEU A 74 -1.27 -5.92 -8.03
N LEU A 75 -2.52 -6.18 -8.44
CA LEU A 75 -2.89 -7.43 -9.11
C LEU A 75 -2.55 -7.41 -10.62
N SER A 76 -2.43 -6.23 -11.22
CA SER A 76 -2.06 -6.07 -12.64
C SER A 76 -0.55 -6.05 -12.88
N THR A 77 0.25 -5.84 -11.83
CA THR A 77 1.71 -5.98 -11.88
C THR A 77 2.09 -7.37 -11.37
N PRO A 78 2.63 -8.26 -12.22
CA PRO A 78 3.15 -9.52 -11.74
C PRO A 78 4.40 -9.22 -10.88
N ASN A 79 4.27 -9.38 -9.55
CA ASN A 79 5.42 -9.44 -8.64
C ASN A 79 6.44 -10.40 -9.27
N SER A 80 7.58 -9.85 -9.70
CA SER A 80 8.67 -10.55 -10.37
C SER A 80 9.84 -10.72 -9.42
#